data_AF-A0A372K8F1-F1
#
_entry.id   AF-A0A372K8F1-F1
#
_cell.length_a   1.000
_cell.length_b   1.000
_cell.length_c   1.000
_cell.angle_alpha   90.00
_cell.angle_beta   90.00
_cell.angle_gamma   90.00
#
_symmetry.space_group_name_H-M   'P 1'
#
loop_
_entity.id
_entity.type
_entity.pdbx_description
1 polymer ?
#
loop_
_entity_poly.entity_id
_entity_poly.type
_entity_poly.pdbx_seq_one_letter_code
_entity_poly.pdbx_strand_id
1 'polypeptide(L)'
;MPSPDVSPPFVTSRLSLDYARQFDTLALATTDDMLLQVVPKRSNSPVKGEAPARADWDTPMQIHGWRWAEGYETHHAGHALNASDMRVADLGVVKIVDSASPAIAKLCAQAELLALAHIKCFKAGGAAQGGQIEFLSLKLEEAYIRSYQIYTSVRLGCLCEVFEFSAQKLTMTAATQKETGARGADVTFPLDVMTRRIT
;
A
#
# COMPACT_ATOMS: atom_id res chain seq x y z
N MET A 1 -45.74 -8.53 15.23
CA MET A 1 -44.44 -8.95 15.79
C MET A 1 -43.36 -8.59 14.78
N PRO A 2 -42.36 -7.76 15.13
CA PRO A 2 -41.27 -7.47 14.21
C PRO A 2 -40.25 -8.62 14.23
N SER A 3 -39.82 -9.05 13.05
CA SER A 3 -38.78 -10.06 12.85
C SER A 3 -37.45 -9.59 13.44
N PRO A 4 -36.64 -10.48 14.04
CA PRO A 4 -35.33 -10.12 14.55
C PRO A 4 -34.38 -9.81 13.40
N ASP A 5 -33.71 -8.68 13.57
CA ASP A 5 -32.41 -8.27 13.06
C ASP A 5 -31.60 -9.38 12.37
N VAL A 6 -31.70 -9.46 11.04
CA VAL A 6 -30.72 -10.18 10.23
C VAL A 6 -29.58 -9.19 9.98
N SER A 7 -28.70 -9.07 10.97
CA SER A 7 -27.36 -8.52 10.70
C SER A 7 -26.76 -9.33 9.54
N PRO A 8 -26.30 -8.70 8.45
CA PRO A 8 -25.68 -9.44 7.36
C PRO A 8 -24.51 -10.26 7.92
N PRO A 9 -24.29 -11.48 7.41
CA PRO A 9 -23.27 -12.38 7.94
C PRO A 9 -21.90 -11.69 7.89
N PHE A 10 -21.14 -11.89 8.97
CA PHE A 10 -19.73 -11.52 9.08
C PHE A 10 -19.06 -11.66 7.71
N VAL A 11 -18.57 -10.53 7.18
CA VAL A 11 -17.72 -10.56 5.99
C VAL A 11 -16.57 -11.51 6.33
N THR A 12 -16.61 -12.70 5.73
CA THR A 12 -15.52 -13.69 5.75
C THR A 12 -14.22 -12.91 5.62
N SER A 13 -13.31 -13.08 6.58
CA SER A 13 -11.98 -12.45 6.57
C SER A 13 -11.46 -12.45 5.14
N ARG A 14 -11.38 -11.26 4.52
CA ARG A 14 -11.01 -11.14 3.09
C ARG A 14 -9.57 -11.61 2.85
N LEU A 15 -8.76 -11.62 3.90
CA LEU A 15 -7.52 -12.37 3.95
C LEU A 15 -7.78 -13.79 4.47
N SER A 16 -8.21 -14.70 3.60
CA SER A 16 -8.01 -16.13 3.85
C SER A 16 -6.51 -16.43 3.84
N LEU A 17 -6.10 -17.59 4.37
CA LEU A 17 -4.72 -18.06 4.22
C LEU A 17 -4.28 -18.07 2.75
N ASP A 18 -5.22 -18.35 1.83
CA ASP A 18 -4.95 -18.32 0.39
C ASP A 18 -4.67 -16.91 -0.12
N TYR A 19 -5.38 -15.89 0.38
CA TYR A 19 -5.09 -14.51 0.02
C TYR A 19 -3.73 -14.07 0.57
N ALA A 20 -3.39 -14.41 1.82
CA ALA A 20 -2.06 -14.15 2.38
C ALA A 20 -0.95 -14.84 1.54
N ARG A 21 -1.17 -16.08 1.10
CA ARG A 21 -0.26 -16.80 0.20
C ARG A 21 -0.18 -16.15 -1.18
N GLN A 22 -1.29 -15.70 -1.76
CA GLN A 22 -1.27 -14.94 -3.01
C GLN A 22 -0.46 -13.65 -2.86
N PHE A 23 -0.60 -12.94 -1.74
CA PHE A 23 0.23 -11.77 -1.46
C PHE A 23 1.71 -12.11 -1.28
N ASP A 24 2.04 -13.22 -0.62
CA ASP A 24 3.42 -13.73 -0.54
C ASP A 24 4.02 -13.97 -1.94
N THR A 25 3.23 -14.42 -2.91
CA THR A 25 3.73 -14.59 -4.29
C THR A 25 4.10 -13.26 -4.97
N LEU A 26 3.52 -12.14 -4.52
CA LEU A 26 3.86 -10.79 -5.01
C LEU A 26 5.11 -10.23 -4.34
N ALA A 27 5.59 -10.82 -3.25
CA ALA A 27 6.85 -10.41 -2.66
C ALA A 27 7.96 -10.50 -3.71
N LEU A 28 9.07 -9.80 -3.54
CA LEU A 28 10.30 -9.97 -4.30
C LEU A 28 11.39 -10.39 -3.32
N ALA A 29 12.15 -11.43 -3.68
CA ALA A 29 13.14 -12.01 -2.77
C ALA A 29 14.30 -11.05 -2.48
N THR A 30 14.65 -10.23 -3.46
CA THR A 30 15.66 -9.18 -3.38
C THR A 30 15.02 -7.89 -3.84
N THR A 31 14.60 -7.06 -2.90
CA THR A 31 14.09 -5.72 -3.17
C THR A 31 14.65 -4.84 -2.10
N ASP A 32 15.54 -3.96 -2.54
CA ASP A 32 15.92 -2.77 -1.78
C ASP A 32 15.23 -1.55 -2.37
N ASP A 33 14.37 -1.69 -3.38
CA ASP A 33 13.91 -0.61 -4.27
C ASP A 33 12.48 -0.15 -4.00
N MET A 34 11.81 -0.72 -3.00
CA MET A 34 10.47 -0.32 -2.60
C MET A 34 10.44 0.03 -1.13
N LEU A 35 10.09 1.27 -0.81
CA LEU A 35 10.10 1.77 0.55
C LEU A 35 8.72 2.24 0.95
N LEU A 36 8.41 2.10 2.25
CA LEU A 36 7.18 2.58 2.86
C LEU A 36 7.51 3.50 4.03
N GLN A 37 6.83 4.64 4.08
CA GLN A 37 6.77 5.51 5.25
C GLN A 37 5.33 5.61 5.75
N VAL A 38 5.13 5.38 7.05
CA VAL A 38 3.84 5.54 7.72
C VAL A 38 3.99 6.63 8.78
N VAL A 39 3.08 7.60 8.80
CA VAL A 39 3.04 8.69 9.77
C VAL A 39 1.68 8.67 10.47
N PRO A 40 1.63 8.25 11.75
CA PRO A 40 0.41 8.31 12.55
C PRO A 40 0.00 9.75 12.81
N LYS A 41 -1.31 10.05 12.77
CA LYS A 41 -1.82 11.41 12.89
C LYS A 41 -1.63 11.99 14.29
N ARG A 42 -1.62 11.15 15.34
CA ARG A 42 -1.48 11.60 16.73
C ARG A 42 -0.05 11.99 17.07
N SER A 43 0.93 11.16 16.70
CA SER A 43 2.34 11.41 16.99
C SER A 43 2.99 12.33 15.95
N ASN A 44 2.42 12.40 14.75
CA ASN A 44 2.94 13.16 13.61
C ASN A 44 4.44 12.90 13.33
N SER A 45 4.89 11.69 13.67
CA SER A 45 6.28 11.27 13.54
C SER A 45 6.33 9.97 12.75
N PRO A 46 7.19 9.84 11.72
CA PRO A 46 7.30 8.62 10.95
C PRO A 46 7.62 7.41 11.83
N VAL A 47 6.95 6.28 11.55
CA VAL A 47 7.34 4.98 12.08
C VAL A 47 8.70 4.63 11.46
N LYS A 48 9.70 4.42 12.33
CA LYS A 48 11.05 4.08 11.91
C LYS A 48 11.13 2.59 11.57
N GLY A 49 11.57 2.29 10.36
CA GLY A 49 12.00 0.95 9.95
C GLY A 49 13.52 0.80 10.05
N GLU A 50 14.04 -0.17 9.32
CA GLU A 50 15.48 -0.51 9.31
C GLU A 50 16.17 -0.25 7.96
N ALA A 51 15.43 0.23 6.95
CA ALA A 51 16.02 0.53 5.67
C ALA A 51 16.93 1.78 5.77
N PRO A 52 18.03 1.84 5.00
CA PRO A 52 18.89 3.01 4.97
C PRO A 52 18.13 4.23 4.44
N ALA A 53 18.60 5.42 4.82
CA ALA A 53 18.06 6.68 4.35
C ALA A 53 17.99 6.72 2.82
N ARG A 54 16.85 7.15 2.28
CA ARG A 54 16.63 7.24 0.83
C ARG A 54 15.66 8.36 0.50
N ALA A 55 15.97 9.10 -0.57
CA ALA A 55 15.26 10.31 -0.95
C ALA A 55 15.21 11.29 0.25
N ASP A 56 14.01 11.70 0.64
CA ASP A 56 13.71 12.56 1.79
C ASP A 56 13.44 11.79 3.10
N TRP A 57 13.66 10.47 3.12
CA TRP A 57 13.35 9.62 4.27
C TRP A 57 14.60 9.14 4.99
N ASP A 58 14.62 9.33 6.31
CA ASP A 58 15.75 8.97 7.18
C ASP A 58 15.82 7.46 7.47
N THR A 59 14.73 6.87 7.97
CA THR A 59 14.66 5.44 8.35
C THR A 59 13.34 4.80 7.91
N PRO A 60 13.09 4.68 6.59
CA PRO A 60 11.85 4.07 6.08
C PRO A 60 11.81 2.55 6.32
N MET A 61 10.65 1.94 6.08
CA MET A 61 10.49 0.49 6.06
C MET A 61 10.80 -0.05 4.66
N GLN A 62 11.56 -1.14 4.58
CA GLN A 62 11.70 -1.91 3.35
C GLN A 62 10.44 -2.76 3.16
N ILE A 63 9.83 -2.68 1.97
CA ILE A 63 8.71 -3.56 1.60
C ILE A 63 9.11 -4.50 0.47
N HIS A 64 8.49 -5.67 0.44
CA HIS A 64 8.82 -6.71 -0.53
C HIS A 64 7.80 -6.80 -1.67
N GLY A 65 6.63 -6.23 -1.50
CA GLY A 65 5.60 -6.19 -2.52
C GLY A 65 4.39 -5.42 -2.01
N TRP A 66 3.57 -4.98 -2.94
CA TRP A 66 2.31 -4.32 -2.63
C TRP A 66 1.32 -4.51 -3.77
N ARG A 67 0.04 -4.38 -3.46
CA ARG A 67 -1.05 -4.45 -4.43
C ARG A 67 -2.11 -3.44 -4.08
N TRP A 68 -2.53 -2.71 -5.10
CA TRP A 68 -3.74 -1.92 -5.09
C TRP A 68 -4.48 -2.16 -6.41
N ALA A 69 -5.80 -2.01 -6.38
CA ALA A 69 -6.63 -2.20 -7.57
C ALA A 69 -7.87 -1.31 -7.49
N GLU A 70 -8.32 -0.85 -8.64
CA GLU A 70 -9.63 -0.27 -8.83
C GLU A 70 -10.27 -0.81 -10.12
N GLY A 71 -11.58 -0.70 -10.23
CA GLY A 71 -12.30 -1.12 -11.42
C GLY A 71 -13.80 -1.22 -11.21
N TYR A 72 -14.48 -1.92 -12.10
CA TYR A 72 -15.93 -2.10 -12.09
C TYR A 72 -16.29 -3.57 -12.21
N GLU A 73 -17.37 -3.99 -11.54
CA GLU A 73 -17.90 -5.36 -11.58
C GLU A 73 -19.06 -5.43 -12.61
N THR A 74 -18.84 -5.53 -13.92
CA THR A 74 -19.97 -5.81 -14.85
C THR A 74 -19.68 -6.83 -15.96
N HIS A 75 -20.69 -7.68 -16.16
CA HIS A 75 -20.76 -8.81 -17.10
C HIS A 75 -21.74 -8.56 -18.28
N HIS A 76 -22.24 -7.34 -18.45
CA HIS A 76 -23.14 -6.97 -19.56
C HIS A 76 -22.56 -5.82 -20.36
N ALA A 77 -22.12 -6.11 -21.58
CA ALA A 77 -21.58 -5.10 -22.49
C ALA A 77 -22.63 -4.02 -22.81
N GLY A 78 -22.22 -2.76 -22.81
CA GLY A 78 -23.04 -1.63 -23.32
C GLY A 78 -23.76 -0.77 -22.28
N HIS A 79 -23.66 -1.08 -20.97
CA HIS A 79 -24.18 -0.20 -19.93
C HIS A 79 -23.15 0.87 -19.54
N ALA A 80 -23.58 2.13 -19.48
CA ALA A 80 -22.78 3.20 -18.91
C ALA A 80 -22.62 2.99 -17.39
N LEU A 81 -21.41 3.19 -16.89
CA LEU A 81 -21.05 3.06 -15.49
C LEU A 81 -20.90 4.45 -14.87
N ASN A 82 -21.29 4.57 -13.60
CA ASN A 82 -21.15 5.79 -12.83
C ASN A 82 -19.99 5.66 -11.84
N ALA A 83 -19.44 6.79 -11.38
CA ALA A 83 -18.40 6.80 -10.35
C ALA A 83 -18.77 5.98 -9.09
N SER A 84 -20.06 5.97 -8.73
CA SER A 84 -20.60 5.18 -7.62
C SER A 84 -20.56 3.67 -7.82
N ASP A 85 -20.24 3.18 -9.01
CA ASP A 85 -20.11 1.76 -9.34
C ASP A 85 -18.66 1.28 -9.22
N MET A 86 -17.71 2.22 -9.14
CA MET A 86 -16.29 1.92 -9.03
C MET A 86 -16.00 1.20 -7.71
N ARG A 87 -15.28 0.09 -7.78
CA ARG A 87 -14.69 -0.61 -6.65
C ARG A 87 -13.25 -0.17 -6.50
N VAL A 88 -12.88 0.21 -5.29
CA VAL A 88 -11.49 0.49 -4.92
C VAL A 88 -11.10 -0.51 -3.85
N ALA A 89 -10.02 -1.24 -4.08
CA ALA A 89 -9.47 -2.18 -3.12
C ALA A 89 -8.63 -1.45 -2.06
N ASP A 90 -8.54 -2.04 -0.88
CA ASP A 90 -7.56 -1.64 0.13
C ASP A 90 -6.14 -1.91 -0.42
N LEU A 91 -5.16 -1.10 0.01
CA LEU A 91 -3.76 -1.30 -0.36
C LEU A 91 -3.16 -2.37 0.54
N GLY A 92 -2.80 -3.53 -0.01
CA GLY A 92 -2.07 -4.57 0.71
C GLY A 92 -0.57 -4.44 0.52
N VAL A 93 0.19 -4.68 1.58
CA VAL A 93 1.65 -4.63 1.63
C VAL A 93 2.20 -5.91 2.25
N VAL A 94 3.32 -6.42 1.73
CA VAL A 94 4.10 -7.50 2.34
C VAL A 94 5.51 -7.00 2.67
N LYS A 95 6.00 -7.31 3.88
CA LYS A 95 7.39 -7.07 4.27
C LYS A 95 7.93 -8.16 5.19
N ILE A 96 9.26 -8.21 5.36
CA ILE A 96 9.91 -9.02 6.38
C ILE A 96 9.70 -8.35 7.75
N VAL A 97 9.56 -9.14 8.81
CA VAL A 97 9.47 -8.60 10.19
C VAL A 97 10.74 -7.81 10.55
N ASP A 98 10.56 -6.60 11.06
CA ASP A 98 11.65 -5.70 11.50
C ASP A 98 11.21 -4.93 12.77
N SER A 99 12.03 -3.97 13.22
CA SER A 99 11.71 -3.13 14.38
C SER A 99 10.43 -2.28 14.25
N ALA A 100 9.90 -2.05 13.05
CA ALA A 100 8.63 -1.35 12.85
C ALA A 100 7.42 -2.26 13.11
N SER A 101 7.57 -3.59 13.06
CA SER A 101 6.45 -4.54 13.14
C SER A 101 5.55 -4.35 14.37
N PRO A 102 6.08 -4.18 15.62
CA PRO A 102 5.22 -3.91 16.78
C PRO A 102 4.46 -2.58 16.68
N ALA A 103 5.04 -1.57 16.04
CA ALA A 103 4.38 -0.28 15.83
C ALA A 103 3.23 -0.41 14.83
N ILE A 104 3.44 -1.14 13.72
CA ILE A 104 2.38 -1.46 12.74
C ILE A 104 1.24 -2.25 13.39
N ALA A 105 1.56 -3.29 14.16
CA ALA A 105 0.57 -4.08 14.89
C ALA A 105 -0.24 -3.21 15.87
N LYS A 106 0.42 -2.28 16.58
CA LYS A 106 -0.24 -1.33 17.48
C LYS A 106 -1.16 -0.38 16.73
N LEU A 107 -0.72 0.20 15.61
CA LEU A 107 -1.54 1.10 14.79
C LEU A 107 -2.80 0.40 14.30
N CYS A 108 -2.69 -0.86 13.89
CA CYS A 108 -3.83 -1.70 13.52
C CYS A 108 -4.76 -1.95 14.72
N ALA A 109 -4.23 -2.38 15.86
CA ALA A 109 -5.02 -2.68 17.06
C ALA A 109 -5.77 -1.45 17.61
N GLN A 110 -5.22 -0.26 17.40
CA GLN A 110 -5.81 1.01 17.85
C GLN A 110 -6.71 1.67 16.81
N ALA A 111 -6.81 1.10 15.60
CA ALA A 111 -7.40 1.75 14.44
C ALA A 111 -6.93 3.23 14.31
N GLU A 112 -5.64 3.45 14.52
CA GLU A 112 -5.10 4.81 14.57
C GLU A 112 -5.12 5.43 13.17
N LEU A 113 -5.69 6.62 13.08
CA LEU A 113 -5.72 7.41 11.85
C LEU A 113 -4.29 7.85 11.50
N LEU A 114 -3.91 7.60 10.26
CA LEU A 114 -2.62 7.94 9.68
C LEU A 114 -2.77 9.26 8.92
N ALA A 115 -1.85 10.18 9.19
CA ALA A 115 -1.70 11.37 8.35
C ALA A 115 -1.17 10.95 6.96
N LEU A 116 -0.34 9.91 6.92
CA LEU A 116 0.32 9.47 5.69
C LEU A 116 0.64 7.97 5.74
N ALA A 117 0.35 7.26 4.65
CA ALA A 117 1.07 6.05 4.27
C ALA A 117 1.57 6.23 2.83
N HIS A 118 2.88 6.18 2.62
CA HIS A 118 3.49 6.54 1.35
C HIS A 118 4.44 5.45 0.90
N ILE A 119 4.17 4.85 -0.27
CA ILE A 119 5.07 3.92 -0.95
C ILE A 119 5.86 4.68 -2.01
N LYS A 120 7.17 4.45 -2.07
CA LYS A 120 8.04 4.91 -3.16
C LYS A 120 8.80 3.74 -3.77
N CYS A 121 8.77 3.65 -5.09
CA CYS A 121 9.47 2.65 -5.88
C CYS A 121 10.59 3.31 -6.69
N PHE A 122 11.75 2.66 -6.71
CA PHE A 122 12.97 3.15 -7.32
C PHE A 122 13.42 2.23 -8.46
N LYS A 123 14.01 2.81 -9.51
CA LYS A 123 14.73 2.03 -10.52
C LYS A 123 16.15 1.74 -10.04
N ALA A 124 16.66 0.56 -10.38
CA ALA A 124 18.08 0.26 -10.23
C ALA A 124 18.92 1.36 -10.90
N GLY A 125 19.81 1.98 -10.13
CA GLY A 125 20.68 3.04 -10.65
C GLY A 125 21.64 2.49 -11.69
N GLY A 126 21.68 3.08 -12.87
CA GLY A 126 22.71 2.78 -13.86
C GLY A 126 24.06 3.35 -13.41
N ALA A 127 25.16 2.67 -13.76
CA ALA A 127 26.52 3.06 -13.38
C ALA A 127 26.95 4.50 -13.78
N ALA A 128 26.17 5.17 -14.63
CA ALA A 128 26.46 6.52 -15.14
C ALA A 128 25.87 7.68 -14.31
N GLN A 129 24.96 7.42 -13.35
CA GLN A 129 24.28 8.47 -12.58
C GLN A 129 24.16 8.02 -11.12
N GLY A 130 24.85 8.72 -10.22
CA GLY A 130 25.05 8.35 -8.81
C GLY A 130 23.83 8.43 -7.90
N GLY A 131 22.66 7.94 -8.32
CA GLY A 131 21.46 7.83 -7.49
C GLY A 131 20.36 7.02 -8.17
N GLN A 132 19.63 6.24 -7.37
CA GLN A 132 18.43 5.57 -7.84
C GLN A 132 17.30 6.58 -8.10
N ILE A 133 16.48 6.31 -9.12
CA ILE A 133 15.42 7.22 -9.55
C ILE A 133 14.08 6.70 -9.04
N GLU A 134 13.41 7.47 -8.18
CA GLU A 134 11.99 7.24 -7.86
C GLU A 134 11.16 7.40 -9.13
N PHE A 135 10.44 6.35 -9.52
CA PHE A 135 9.65 6.32 -10.75
C PHE A 135 8.15 6.16 -10.50
N LEU A 136 7.76 5.67 -9.32
CA LEU A 136 6.37 5.47 -8.94
C LEU A 136 6.23 5.73 -7.45
N SER A 137 5.21 6.50 -7.06
CA SER A 137 4.81 6.69 -5.69
C SER A 137 3.31 6.56 -5.53
N LEU A 138 2.91 6.06 -4.36
CA LEU A 138 1.51 5.91 -3.97
C LEU A 138 1.33 6.47 -2.56
N LYS A 139 0.59 7.56 -2.46
CA LYS A 139 0.33 8.30 -1.23
C LYS A 139 -1.11 8.06 -0.78
N LEU A 140 -1.29 7.61 0.45
CA LEU A 140 -2.58 7.43 1.10
C LEU A 140 -2.69 8.42 2.26
N GLU A 141 -3.79 9.15 2.32
CA GLU A 141 -4.08 10.15 3.36
C GLU A 141 -5.40 9.83 4.05
N GLU A 142 -5.49 10.21 5.33
CA GLU A 142 -6.63 9.86 6.20
C GLU A 142 -6.89 8.34 6.13
N ALA A 143 -5.82 7.58 6.36
CA ALA A 143 -5.81 6.12 6.24
C ALA A 143 -5.75 5.43 7.61
N TYR A 144 -6.06 4.16 7.68
CA TYR A 144 -5.79 3.33 8.86
C TYR A 144 -5.42 1.91 8.43
N ILE A 145 -4.72 1.19 9.31
CA ILE A 145 -4.37 -0.21 9.08
C ILE A 145 -5.58 -1.05 9.48
N ARG A 146 -6.17 -1.72 8.50
CA ARG A 146 -7.41 -2.49 8.67
C ARG A 146 -7.15 -3.91 9.14
N SER A 147 -6.05 -4.50 8.68
CA SER A 147 -5.70 -5.89 8.92
C SER A 147 -4.18 -6.02 9.06
N TYR A 148 -3.75 -6.99 9.86
CA TYR A 148 -2.34 -7.29 10.10
C TYR A 148 -2.17 -8.78 10.38
N GLN A 149 -1.23 -9.43 9.71
CA GLN A 149 -0.92 -10.85 9.85
C GLN A 149 0.58 -11.07 9.81
N ILE A 150 1.08 -12.01 10.61
CA ILE A 150 2.45 -12.52 10.55
C ILE A 150 2.39 -14.00 10.16
N TYR A 151 3.30 -14.41 9.28
CA TYR A 151 3.43 -15.80 8.84
C TYR A 151 4.89 -16.09 8.45
N THR A 152 5.20 -17.36 8.23
CA THR A 152 6.51 -17.76 7.68
C THR A 152 6.39 -17.89 6.17
N SER A 153 7.20 -17.14 5.42
CA SER A 153 7.28 -17.24 3.96
C SER A 153 8.35 -18.24 3.56
N VAL A 154 7.96 -19.28 2.80
CA VAL A 154 8.93 -20.20 2.19
C VAL A 154 9.75 -19.47 1.12
N ARG A 155 9.14 -18.50 0.44
CA ARG A 155 9.76 -17.76 -0.66
C ARG A 155 10.85 -16.80 -0.19
N LEU A 156 10.59 -16.08 0.90
CA LEU A 156 11.54 -15.18 1.53
C LEU A 156 12.43 -15.88 2.57
N GLY A 157 12.10 -17.13 2.94
CA GLY A 157 12.87 -17.94 3.88
C GLY A 157 12.89 -17.40 5.32
N CYS A 158 11.96 -16.51 5.68
CA CYS A 158 11.94 -15.81 6.97
C CYS A 158 10.50 -15.47 7.42
N LEU A 159 10.38 -14.84 8.59
CA LEU A 159 9.11 -14.30 9.08
C LEU A 159 8.72 -13.07 8.27
N CYS A 160 7.50 -13.06 7.78
CA CYS A 160 6.94 -11.99 6.99
C CYS A 160 5.62 -11.53 7.60
N GLU A 161 5.25 -10.30 7.28
CA GLU A 161 4.00 -9.71 7.66
C GLU A 161 3.27 -9.16 6.45
N VAL A 162 1.95 -9.27 6.47
CA VAL A 162 1.03 -8.69 5.50
C VAL A 162 0.04 -7.81 6.23
N PHE A 163 -0.17 -6.59 5.73
CA PHE A 163 -1.14 -5.66 6.26
C PHE A 163 -1.78 -4.83 5.16
N GLU A 164 -3.00 -4.34 5.43
CA GLU A 164 -3.79 -3.58 4.48
C GLU A 164 -4.15 -2.20 5.03
N PHE A 165 -4.03 -1.19 4.16
CA PHE A 165 -4.48 0.16 4.41
C PHE A 165 -5.83 0.41 3.74
N SER A 166 -6.74 1.01 4.50
CA SER A 166 -7.94 1.65 3.96
C SER A 166 -7.79 3.16 4.10
N ALA A 167 -8.09 3.92 3.05
CA ALA A 167 -7.84 5.36 2.99
C ALA A 167 -8.98 6.13 2.35
N GLN A 168 -9.12 7.40 2.74
CA GLN A 168 -10.07 8.32 2.12
C GLN A 168 -9.53 8.93 0.81
N LYS A 169 -8.23 9.17 0.74
CA LYS A 169 -7.57 9.77 -0.42
C LYS A 169 -6.38 8.95 -0.84
N LEU A 170 -6.21 8.84 -2.14
CA LEU A 170 -5.10 8.17 -2.78
C LEU A 170 -4.54 9.06 -3.87
N THR A 171 -3.23 9.22 -3.91
CA THR A 171 -2.55 9.93 -4.99
C THR A 171 -1.44 9.03 -5.52
N MET A 172 -1.56 8.63 -6.79
CA MET A 172 -0.52 7.91 -7.49
C MET A 172 0.25 8.88 -8.38
N THR A 173 1.57 8.89 -8.26
CA THR A 173 2.44 9.70 -9.12
C THR A 173 3.46 8.81 -9.79
N ALA A 174 3.58 8.92 -11.12
CA ALA A 174 4.57 8.21 -11.91
C ALA A 174 5.47 9.20 -12.65
N ALA A 175 6.78 9.04 -12.53
CA ALA A 175 7.74 9.86 -13.26
C ALA A 175 8.06 9.22 -14.62
N THR A 176 7.95 10.00 -15.69
CA THR A 176 8.48 9.62 -17.00
C THR A 176 10.00 9.46 -16.93
N GLN A 177 10.60 8.75 -17.89
CA GLN A 177 12.05 8.63 -18.01
C GLN A 177 12.49 9.22 -19.34
N LYS A 178 13.50 10.08 -19.31
CA LYS A 178 14.10 10.65 -20.53
C LYS A 178 14.96 9.59 -21.23
N GLU A 179 15.27 9.80 -22.50
CA GLU A 179 16.19 8.92 -23.26
C GLU A 179 17.56 8.77 -22.59
N THR A 180 18.00 9.80 -21.86
CA THR A 180 19.26 9.79 -21.08
C THR A 180 19.21 8.94 -19.81
N GLY A 181 18.08 8.29 -19.53
CA GLY A 181 17.83 7.55 -18.29
C GLY A 181 17.43 8.43 -17.10
N ALA A 182 17.53 9.76 -17.21
CA ALA A 182 17.20 10.69 -16.15
C ALA A 182 15.69 10.78 -15.86
N ARG A 183 15.33 11.22 -14.64
CA ARG A 183 13.93 11.48 -14.25
C ARG A 183 13.30 12.55 -15.15
N GLY A 184 12.12 12.25 -15.67
CA GLY A 184 11.28 13.13 -16.46
C GLY A 184 10.22 13.83 -15.62
N ALA A 185 9.19 14.35 -16.29
CA ALA A 185 8.04 14.97 -15.64
C ALA A 185 7.15 13.93 -14.95
N ASP A 186 6.52 14.35 -13.85
CA ASP A 186 5.57 13.55 -13.09
C ASP A 186 4.17 13.59 -13.73
N VAL A 187 3.52 12.44 -13.79
CA VAL A 187 2.10 12.27 -14.12
C VAL A 187 1.39 11.85 -12.84
N THR A 188 0.33 12.57 -12.45
CA THR A 188 -0.36 12.35 -11.18
C THR A 188 -1.82 11.98 -11.39
N PHE A 189 -2.27 11.00 -10.62
CA PHE A 189 -3.65 10.54 -10.51
C PHE A 189 -4.11 10.68 -9.04
N PRO A 190 -4.86 11.74 -8.72
CA PRO A 190 -5.48 11.91 -7.41
C PRO A 190 -6.87 11.31 -7.41
N LEU A 191 -7.22 10.56 -6.37
CA LEU A 191 -8.52 9.93 -6.18
C LEU A 191 -9.02 10.17 -4.76
N ASP A 192 -10.17 10.81 -4.64
CA ASP A 192 -10.99 10.76 -3.42
C ASP A 192 -11.77 9.44 -3.44
N VAL A 193 -11.33 8.49 -2.62
CA VAL A 193 -11.85 7.11 -2.56
C VAL A 193 -13.27 7.09 -2.01
N MET A 194 -13.60 8.01 -1.09
CA MET A 194 -14.92 8.10 -0.48
C MET A 194 -15.97 8.55 -1.49
N THR A 195 -15.66 9.57 -2.29
CA THR A 195 -16.58 10.11 -3.32
C THR A 195 -16.39 9.46 -4.69
N ARG A 196 -15.31 8.68 -4.86
CA ARG A 196 -14.91 8.00 -6.10
C ARG A 196 -14.68 8.97 -7.24
N ARG A 197 -14.02 10.08 -6.94
CA ARG A 197 -13.78 11.18 -7.89
C ARG A 197 -12.30 11.47 -8.01
N ILE A 198 -11.89 11.73 -9.24
CA ILE A 198 -10.58 12.30 -9.53
C ILE A 198 -10.63 13.78 -9.12
N THR A 199 -9.64 14.22 -8.34
CA THR A 199 -9.59 15.59 -7.79
C THR A 199 -8.40 16.38 -8.30
#